data_AF-A0A5B6Z9R4-F1
#
_entry.id   AF-A0A5B6Z9R4-F1
#
_cell.length_a   1.000
_cell.length_b   1.000
_cell.length_c   1.000
_cell.angle_alpha   90.00
_cell.angle_beta   90.00
_cell.angle_gamma   90.00
#
_symmetry.space_group_name_H-M   'P 1'
#
loop_
_entity.id
_entity.type
_entity.pdbx_description
1 polymer ?
#
loop_
_entity_poly.entity_id
_entity_poly.type
_entity_poly.pdbx_seq_one_letter_code
_entity_poly.pdbx_strand_id
1 'polypeptide(L)'
;KEMIAFGMMNIVGSCTSCYLTTGPFSRSAVNFNAGCKTAASNIVMAVAVMITLLFLTPLFHYTPLVVLSSIIIAAMLGLINYEEAIHLWHVEKFDFLVCISAYIGVVFGSVEIGLVIAVALSLLRVLLFVARPRTLVLGNIPDSMIYRSVDQYPNANNVPGILILKIDAPIYFANASYLRESCW
;
A
#
# COMPACT_ATOMS: atom_id res chain seq x y z
N LYS A 1 -11.11 16.00 -0.78
CA LYS A 1 -10.71 17.20 -1.56
C LYS A 1 -9.97 16.77 -2.83
N GLU A 2 -8.92 15.95 -2.75
CA GLU A 2 -8.21 15.37 -3.91
C GLU A 2 -9.13 14.66 -4.93
N MET A 3 -10.02 13.77 -4.47
CA MET A 3 -10.93 13.05 -5.38
C MET A 3 -11.88 13.97 -6.15
N ILE A 4 -12.35 15.06 -5.51
CA ILE A 4 -13.20 16.07 -6.14
C ILE A 4 -12.38 16.87 -7.16
N ALA A 5 -11.11 17.18 -6.85
CA ALA A 5 -10.21 17.86 -7.77
C ALA A 5 -9.93 17.01 -9.04
N PHE A 6 -9.63 15.72 -8.90
CA PHE A 6 -9.50 14.80 -10.04
C PHE A 6 -10.80 14.69 -10.85
N GLY A 7 -11.95 14.66 -10.18
CA GLY A 7 -13.26 14.69 -10.83
C GLY A 7 -13.46 15.94 -11.68
N MET A 8 -13.22 17.12 -11.10
CA MET A 8 -13.30 18.40 -11.83
C MET A 8 -12.30 18.48 -12.98
N MET A 9 -11.05 18.02 -12.79
CA MET A 9 -10.03 17.99 -13.84
C MET A 9 -10.47 17.13 -15.03
N ASN A 10 -11.02 15.94 -14.79
CA ASN A 10 -11.50 15.06 -15.86
C ASN A 10 -12.76 15.62 -16.54
N ILE A 11 -13.66 16.28 -15.82
CA ILE A 11 -14.83 16.94 -16.41
C ILE A 11 -14.38 18.04 -17.37
N VAL A 12 -13.52 18.96 -16.90
CA VAL A 12 -12.97 20.04 -17.74
C VAL A 12 -12.14 19.47 -18.90
N GLY A 13 -11.34 18.44 -18.65
CA GLY A 13 -10.53 17.77 -19.67
C GLY A 13 -11.35 17.09 -20.77
N SER A 14 -12.53 16.54 -20.43
CA SER A 14 -13.41 15.91 -21.42
C SER A 14 -13.96 16.91 -22.44
N CYS A 15 -14.18 18.17 -22.04
CA CYS A 15 -14.54 19.25 -22.97
C CYS A 15 -13.43 19.61 -23.97
N THR A 16 -12.18 19.22 -23.70
CA THR A 16 -11.00 19.49 -24.54
C THR A 16 -10.45 18.22 -25.18
N SER A 17 -11.25 17.14 -25.25
CA SER A 17 -10.82 15.83 -25.77
C SER A 17 -9.55 15.26 -25.10
N CYS A 18 -9.33 15.60 -23.83
CA CYS A 18 -8.16 15.15 -23.06
C CYS A 18 -8.38 13.72 -22.54
N TYR A 19 -7.31 12.94 -22.47
CA TYR A 19 -7.35 11.62 -21.84
C TYR A 19 -7.52 11.73 -20.32
N LEU A 20 -8.02 10.66 -19.69
CA LEU A 20 -8.19 10.57 -18.24
C LEU A 20 -6.88 10.91 -17.53
N THR A 21 -6.90 11.98 -16.74
CA THR A 21 -5.74 12.43 -15.99
C THR A 21 -5.67 11.65 -14.68
N THR A 22 -4.59 10.89 -14.51
CA THR A 22 -4.23 10.22 -13.27
C THR A 22 -3.05 10.94 -12.60
N GLY A 23 -2.84 10.74 -11.30
CA GLY A 23 -1.68 11.27 -10.58
C GLY A 23 -0.38 10.70 -11.15
N PRO A 24 0.45 11.50 -11.84
CA PRO A 24 1.64 10.97 -12.50
C PRO A 24 2.75 10.80 -11.47
N PHE A 25 2.92 9.58 -10.96
CA PHE A 25 3.95 9.25 -9.96
C PHE A 25 5.36 9.59 -10.45
N SER A 26 5.68 9.25 -11.70
CA SER A 26 6.99 9.54 -12.29
C SER A 26 7.30 11.04 -12.36
N ARG A 27 6.34 11.87 -12.80
CA ARG A 27 6.52 13.34 -12.87
C ARG A 27 6.61 13.97 -11.48
N SER A 28 5.82 13.47 -10.53
CA SER A 28 5.82 13.95 -9.14
C SER A 28 7.13 13.63 -8.44
N ALA A 29 7.71 12.44 -8.66
CA ALA A 29 9.00 12.04 -8.12
C ALA A 29 10.14 12.95 -8.63
N VAL A 30 10.15 13.25 -9.93
CA VAL A 30 11.13 14.18 -10.51
C VAL A 30 10.95 15.60 -9.96
N ASN A 31 9.71 16.08 -9.85
CA ASN A 31 9.43 17.41 -9.30
C ASN A 31 9.82 17.51 -7.81
N PHE A 32 9.63 16.44 -7.05
CA PHE A 32 10.08 16.33 -5.67
C PHE A 32 11.61 16.33 -5.57
N ASN A 33 12.29 15.54 -6.41
CA ASN A 33 13.75 15.49 -6.46
C ASN A 33 14.37 16.83 -6.93
N ALA A 34 13.66 17.59 -7.77
CA ALA A 34 14.04 18.95 -8.18
C ALA A 34 13.86 20.01 -7.07
N GLY A 35 13.33 19.64 -5.89
CA GLY A 35 13.16 20.54 -4.75
C GLY A 35 11.97 21.49 -4.85
N CYS A 36 11.02 21.23 -5.76
CA CYS A 36 9.84 22.08 -5.94
C CYS A 36 8.86 21.94 -4.77
N LYS A 37 8.49 23.06 -4.15
CA LYS A 37 7.61 23.10 -2.97
C LYS A 37 6.23 23.71 -3.23
N THR A 38 5.99 24.27 -4.42
CA THR A 38 4.78 25.04 -4.74
C THR A 38 4.05 24.51 -5.98
N ALA A 39 2.73 24.74 -6.03
CA ALA A 39 1.89 24.39 -7.18
C ALA A 39 2.26 25.18 -8.46
N ALA A 40 3.06 26.25 -8.34
CA ALA A 40 3.57 27.02 -9.47
C ALA A 40 4.41 26.16 -10.43
N SER A 41 5.09 25.11 -9.94
CA SER A 41 5.85 24.19 -10.79
C SER A 41 4.95 23.51 -11.83
N ASN A 42 3.73 23.11 -11.45
CA ASN A 42 2.79 22.48 -12.37
C ASN A 42 2.30 23.46 -13.46
N ILE A 43 2.16 24.75 -13.12
CA ILE A 43 1.78 25.80 -14.08
C ILE A 43 2.92 26.02 -15.08
N VAL A 44 4.15 26.15 -14.61
CA VAL A 44 5.33 26.33 -15.47
C VAL A 44 5.49 25.11 -16.39
N MET A 45 5.32 23.90 -15.86
CA MET A 45 5.34 22.67 -16.66
C MET A 45 4.25 22.67 -17.74
N ALA A 46 3.01 23.05 -17.41
CA ALA A 46 1.92 23.12 -18.38
C ALA A 46 2.18 24.14 -19.51
N VAL A 47 2.69 25.33 -19.16
CA VAL A 47 3.07 26.36 -20.14
C VAL A 47 4.24 25.91 -21.01
N ALA A 48 5.26 25.30 -20.42
CA ALA A 48 6.39 24.74 -21.16
C ALA A 48 5.93 23.68 -22.16
N VAL A 49 5.06 22.74 -21.75
CA VAL A 49 4.46 21.74 -22.64
C VAL A 49 3.68 22.42 -23.77
N MET A 50 2.87 23.44 -23.48
CA MET A 50 2.14 24.19 -24.51
C MET A 50 3.07 24.83 -25.55
N ILE A 51 4.16 25.46 -25.11
CA ILE A 51 5.17 26.07 -25.99
C ILE A 51 5.86 24.99 -26.83
N THR A 52 6.25 23.87 -26.24
CA THR A 52 6.90 22.78 -26.98
C THR A 52 5.99 22.20 -28.07
N LEU A 53 4.70 22.08 -27.81
CA LEU A 53 3.72 21.60 -28.80
C LEU A 53 3.43 22.63 -29.90
N LEU A 54 3.57 23.93 -29.64
CA LEU A 54 3.34 24.95 -30.68
C LEU A 54 4.56 25.16 -31.59
N PHE A 55 5.77 25.14 -31.02
CA PHE A 55 6.99 25.50 -31.75
C PHE A 55 7.89 24.31 -32.11
N LEU A 56 7.94 23.28 -31.26
CA LEU A 56 8.85 22.13 -31.41
C LEU A 56 8.18 20.88 -31.98
N THR A 57 6.87 20.88 -32.20
CA THR A 57 6.17 19.78 -32.89
C THR A 57 6.81 19.30 -34.19
N PRO A 58 7.29 20.15 -35.12
CA PRO A 58 7.96 19.66 -36.33
C PRO A 58 9.28 18.93 -36.04
N LEU A 59 9.96 19.27 -34.94
CA LEU A 59 11.20 18.60 -34.52
C LEU A 59 10.90 17.21 -33.93
N PHE A 60 9.82 17.08 -33.16
CA PHE A 60 9.44 15.82 -32.52
C PHE A 60 8.84 14.79 -33.49
N HIS A 61 8.38 15.20 -34.68
CA HIS A 61 7.83 14.29 -35.68
C HIS A 61 8.81 13.18 -36.10
N TYR A 62 10.12 13.44 -36.06
CA TYR A 62 11.16 12.47 -36.42
C TYR A 62 11.65 11.64 -35.24
N THR A 63 11.03 11.75 -34.06
CA THR A 63 11.49 11.02 -32.88
C THR A 63 11.21 9.52 -33.05
N PRO A 64 12.24 8.65 -33.08
CA PRO A 64 12.02 7.23 -33.21
C PRO A 64 11.38 6.67 -31.94
N LEU A 65 10.42 5.75 -32.11
CA LEU A 65 9.72 5.07 -31.01
C LEU A 65 10.68 4.43 -30.00
N VAL A 66 11.86 4.01 -30.44
CA VAL A 66 12.91 3.40 -29.60
C VAL A 66 13.37 4.35 -28.49
N VAL A 67 13.53 5.64 -28.78
CA VAL A 67 13.96 6.63 -27.78
C VAL A 67 12.86 6.84 -26.75
N LEU A 68 11.60 6.89 -27.19
CA LEU A 68 10.46 7.04 -26.28
C LEU A 68 10.34 5.83 -25.33
N SER A 69 10.48 4.61 -25.86
CA SER A 69 10.49 3.39 -25.05
C SER A 69 11.65 3.37 -24.03
N SER A 70 12.84 3.81 -24.43
CA SER A 70 13.99 3.89 -23.54
C SER A 70 13.76 4.84 -22.36
N ILE A 71 13.16 6.02 -22.63
CA ILE A 71 12.82 7.00 -21.59
C ILE A 71 11.78 6.42 -20.62
N ILE A 72 10.76 5.72 -21.12
CA ILE A 72 9.73 5.09 -20.27
C ILE A 72 10.36 4.00 -19.38
N ILE A 73 11.19 3.12 -19.94
CA ILE A 73 11.88 2.07 -19.17
C ILE A 73 12.77 2.69 -18.09
N ALA A 74 13.56 3.71 -18.43
CA ALA A 74 14.41 4.41 -17.46
C ALA A 74 13.57 5.04 -16.32
N ALA A 75 12.43 5.64 -16.64
CA ALA A 75 11.52 6.21 -15.64
C ALA A 75 10.88 5.14 -14.74
N MET A 76 10.54 3.96 -15.27
CA MET A 76 9.97 2.85 -14.50
C MET A 76 11.00 2.21 -13.57
N LEU A 77 12.25 2.06 -14.02
CA LEU A 77 13.34 1.56 -13.16
C LEU A 77 13.56 2.44 -11.93
N GLY A 78 13.42 3.76 -12.08
CA GLY A 78 13.52 4.70 -10.96
C GLY A 78 12.34 4.63 -9.97
N LEU A 79 11.22 3.99 -10.35
CA LEU A 79 10.05 3.83 -9.48
C LEU A 79 10.09 2.51 -8.69
N ILE A 80 10.84 1.51 -9.16
CA ILE A 80 10.97 0.21 -8.49
C ILE A 80 11.91 0.36 -7.29
N ASN A 81 11.34 0.31 -6.09
CA ASN A 81 12.12 0.32 -4.85
C ASN A 81 12.40 -1.12 -4.38
N TYR A 82 13.55 -1.66 -4.79
CA TYR A 82 13.97 -3.03 -4.46
C TYR A 82 14.18 -3.24 -2.96
N GLU A 83 14.60 -2.19 -2.25
CA GLU A 83 14.88 -2.24 -0.82
C GLU A 83 13.60 -2.51 -0.01
N GLU A 84 12.49 -1.85 -0.38
CA GLU A 84 11.17 -2.07 0.20
C GLU A 84 10.68 -3.51 -0.04
N ALA A 85 10.90 -4.07 -1.23
CA ALA A 85 10.49 -5.44 -1.53
C ALA A 85 11.23 -6.47 -0.66
N ILE A 86 12.53 -6.26 -0.41
CA ILE A 86 13.32 -7.12 0.48
C ILE A 86 12.90 -6.93 1.94
N HIS A 87 12.65 -5.70 2.36
CA HIS A 87 12.15 -5.40 3.69
C HIS A 87 10.82 -6.10 3.96
N LEU A 88 9.90 -6.06 3.00
CA LEU A 88 8.59 -6.72 3.09
C LEU A 88 8.73 -8.24 3.27
N TRP A 89 9.68 -8.87 2.57
CA TRP A 89 9.97 -10.29 2.72
C TRP A 89 10.47 -10.65 4.12
N HIS A 90 11.27 -9.78 4.75
CA HIS A 90 11.83 -10.01 6.08
C HIS A 90 10.83 -9.72 7.21
N VAL A 91 9.95 -8.74 7.03
CA VAL A 91 8.94 -8.36 8.03
C VAL A 91 7.77 -9.34 8.02
N GLU A 92 7.12 -9.55 6.88
CA GLU A 92 5.94 -10.41 6.82
C GLU A 92 5.75 -11.11 5.46
N LYS A 93 5.99 -12.43 5.46
CA LYS A 93 5.89 -13.30 4.27
C LYS A 93 4.51 -13.25 3.59
N PHE A 94 3.45 -12.98 4.35
CA PHE A 94 2.08 -12.87 3.82
C PHE A 94 1.89 -11.60 2.99
N ASP A 95 2.47 -10.48 3.42
CA ASP A 95 2.32 -9.23 2.69
C ASP A 95 3.08 -9.27 1.36
N PHE A 96 4.24 -9.93 1.37
CA PHE A 96 4.94 -10.29 0.15
C PHE A 96 4.10 -11.18 -0.78
N LEU A 97 3.35 -12.15 -0.25
CA LEU A 97 2.49 -13.01 -1.04
C LEU A 97 1.33 -12.23 -1.70
N VAL A 98 0.79 -11.21 -1.03
CA VAL A 98 -0.22 -10.30 -1.61
C VAL A 98 0.41 -9.45 -2.72
N CYS A 99 1.64 -8.95 -2.51
CA CYS A 99 2.33 -8.17 -3.51
C CYS A 99 2.67 -8.99 -4.77
N ILE A 100 3.15 -10.23 -4.61
CA ILE A 100 3.52 -11.08 -5.74
C ILE A 100 2.29 -11.58 -6.50
N SER A 101 1.19 -11.86 -5.81
CA SER A 101 -0.06 -12.24 -6.47
C SER A 101 -0.67 -11.08 -7.25
N ALA A 102 -0.58 -9.85 -6.72
CA ALA A 102 -0.94 -8.65 -7.45
C ALA A 102 -0.10 -8.50 -8.72
N TYR A 103 1.23 -8.61 -8.60
CA TYR A 103 2.16 -8.51 -9.73
C TYR A 103 1.85 -9.56 -10.82
N ILE A 104 1.70 -10.82 -10.43
CA ILE A 104 1.33 -11.92 -11.33
C ILE A 104 -0.04 -11.62 -11.98
N GLY A 105 -1.02 -11.17 -11.20
CA GLY A 105 -2.35 -10.85 -11.71
C GLY A 105 -2.34 -9.73 -12.76
N VAL A 106 -1.50 -8.70 -12.59
CA VAL A 106 -1.34 -7.63 -13.58
C VAL A 106 -0.61 -8.13 -14.83
N VAL A 107 0.45 -8.93 -14.68
CA VAL A 107 1.27 -9.42 -15.81
C VAL A 107 0.51 -10.40 -16.70
N PHE A 108 -0.27 -11.32 -16.11
CA PHE A 108 -0.96 -12.37 -16.87
C PHE A 108 -2.38 -12.00 -17.31
N GLY A 109 -3.05 -11.11 -16.57
CA GLY A 109 -4.44 -10.74 -16.84
C GLY A 109 -4.56 -9.31 -17.33
N SER A 110 -4.64 -8.38 -16.38
CA SER A 110 -4.78 -6.95 -16.59
C SER A 110 -4.62 -6.24 -15.25
N VAL A 111 -4.38 -4.93 -15.29
CA VAL A 111 -4.27 -4.10 -14.07
C VAL A 111 -5.49 -4.28 -13.15
N GLU A 112 -6.69 -4.35 -13.75
CA GLU A 112 -7.95 -4.54 -13.01
C GLU A 112 -7.99 -5.87 -12.25
N ILE A 113 -7.61 -6.97 -12.90
CA ILE A 113 -7.63 -8.32 -12.31
C ILE A 113 -6.61 -8.42 -11.19
N GLY A 114 -5.39 -7.93 -11.41
CA GLY A 114 -4.34 -7.91 -10.39
C GLY A 114 -4.75 -7.11 -9.15
N LEU A 115 -5.39 -5.95 -9.36
CA LEU A 115 -5.91 -5.13 -8.26
C LEU A 115 -7.00 -5.86 -7.46
N VAL A 116 -7.96 -6.51 -8.13
CA VAL A 116 -9.03 -7.25 -7.45
C VAL A 116 -8.45 -8.40 -6.61
N ILE A 117 -7.49 -9.16 -7.15
CA ILE A 117 -6.83 -10.25 -6.43
C ILE A 117 -6.10 -9.72 -5.19
N ALA A 118 -5.35 -8.62 -5.33
CA ALA A 118 -4.60 -8.01 -4.24
C ALA A 118 -5.52 -7.56 -3.09
N VAL A 119 -6.60 -6.86 -3.43
CA VAL A 119 -7.59 -6.37 -2.46
C VAL A 119 -8.31 -7.54 -1.80
N ALA A 120 -8.72 -8.55 -2.56
CA ALA A 120 -9.38 -9.75 -2.01
C ALA A 120 -8.48 -10.49 -1.02
N LEU A 121 -7.20 -10.69 -1.34
CA LEU A 121 -6.25 -11.34 -0.44
C LEU A 121 -5.93 -10.50 0.79
N SER A 122 -5.80 -9.18 0.64
CA SER A 122 -5.59 -8.27 1.77
C SER A 122 -6.79 -8.29 2.73
N LEU A 123 -8.02 -8.23 2.21
CA LEU A 123 -9.24 -8.35 3.01
C LEU A 123 -9.35 -9.71 3.69
N LEU A 124 -9.04 -10.80 2.97
CA LEU A 124 -9.03 -12.15 3.53
C LEU A 124 -8.02 -12.26 4.68
N ARG A 125 -6.83 -11.69 4.54
CA ARG A 125 -5.79 -11.67 5.58
C ARG A 125 -6.27 -10.92 6.81
N VAL A 126 -6.85 -9.73 6.65
CA VAL A 126 -7.41 -8.96 7.77
C VAL A 126 -8.51 -9.77 8.46
N LEU A 127 -9.37 -10.42 7.69
CA LEU A 127 -10.44 -11.25 8.23
C LEU A 127 -9.90 -12.46 9.02
N LEU A 128 -8.87 -13.14 8.52
CA LEU A 128 -8.20 -14.25 9.22
C LEU A 128 -7.49 -13.79 10.50
N PHE A 129 -6.84 -12.62 10.45
CA PHE A 129 -6.19 -12.03 11.63
C PHE A 129 -7.21 -11.67 12.70
N VAL A 130 -8.33 -11.07 12.30
CA VAL A 130 -9.45 -10.76 13.19
C VAL A 130 -10.11 -12.03 13.71
N ALA A 131 -10.20 -13.11 12.92
CA ALA A 131 -10.82 -14.36 13.33
C ALA A 131 -9.94 -15.27 14.22
N ARG A 132 -8.61 -15.06 14.25
CA ARG A 132 -7.68 -15.76 15.16
C ARG A 132 -6.93 -14.78 16.06
N PRO A 133 -7.60 -14.21 17.07
CA PRO A 133 -6.95 -13.38 18.06
C PRO A 133 -5.98 -14.27 18.83
N ARG A 134 -4.74 -13.83 19.02
CA ARG A 134 -3.83 -14.53 19.92
C ARG A 134 -4.37 -14.39 21.34
N THR A 135 -4.83 -15.49 21.89
CA THR A 135 -5.14 -15.62 23.31
C THR A 135 -3.82 -15.68 24.08
N LEU A 136 -3.52 -14.63 24.84
CA LEU A 136 -2.34 -14.60 25.69
C LEU A 136 -2.76 -14.96 27.12
N VAL A 137 -2.20 -16.05 27.63
CA VAL A 137 -2.35 -16.45 29.04
C VAL A 137 -1.40 -15.61 29.87
N LEU A 138 -1.92 -14.87 30.85
CA LEU A 138 -1.15 -14.00 31.74
C LEU A 138 -0.83 -14.74 33.04
N GLY A 139 0.45 -14.70 33.42
CA GLY A 139 0.96 -15.15 34.72
C GLY A 139 1.37 -13.97 35.59
N ASN A 140 1.49 -14.20 36.90
CA ASN A 140 1.93 -13.21 37.86
C ASN A 140 3.44 -13.28 38.05
N ILE A 141 4.15 -12.14 38.00
CA ILE A 141 5.57 -12.09 38.31
C ILE A 141 5.73 -12.04 39.84
N PRO A 142 6.49 -12.97 40.46
CA PRO A 142 6.67 -12.99 41.90
C PRO A 142 7.27 -11.66 42.37
N ASP A 143 6.75 -11.12 43.48
CA ASP A 143 7.15 -9.84 44.09
C ASP A 143 6.64 -8.55 43.39
N SER A 144 5.63 -8.64 42.52
CA SER A 144 4.95 -7.46 41.94
C SER A 144 3.44 -7.67 41.70
N MET A 145 2.69 -6.57 41.54
CA MET A 145 1.26 -6.58 41.13
C MET A 145 1.09 -6.59 39.59
N ILE A 146 2.11 -7.06 38.85
CA ILE A 146 2.17 -6.94 37.39
C ILE A 146 1.94 -8.31 36.74
N TYR A 147 0.87 -8.39 35.94
CA TYR A 147 0.54 -9.58 35.15
C TYR A 147 1.12 -9.45 33.74
N ARG A 148 1.91 -10.44 33.31
CA ARG A 148 2.49 -10.51 31.95
C ARG A 148 2.32 -11.90 31.35
N SER A 149 2.45 -12.02 30.03
CA SER A 149 2.27 -13.31 29.36
C SER A 149 3.33 -14.32 29.82
N VAL A 150 2.89 -15.53 30.15
CA VAL A 150 3.75 -16.64 30.61
C VAL A 150 4.74 -17.06 29.51
N ASP A 151 4.32 -16.93 28.24
CA ASP A 151 5.13 -17.24 27.05
C ASP A 151 6.33 -16.30 26.85
N GLN A 152 6.22 -15.04 27.28
CA GLN A 152 7.25 -14.03 27.05
C GLN A 152 8.17 -13.83 28.27
N TYR A 153 7.74 -14.26 29.46
CA TYR A 153 8.48 -14.18 30.71
C TYR A 153 8.41 -15.51 31.49
N PRO A 154 9.44 -16.37 31.39
CA PRO A 154 9.45 -17.67 32.08
C PRO A 154 9.47 -17.57 33.62
N ASN A 155 9.70 -16.38 34.17
CA ASN A 155 9.62 -16.10 35.62
C ASN A 155 8.19 -15.79 36.11
N ALA A 156 7.18 -15.77 35.23
CA ALA A 156 5.79 -15.52 35.62
C ALA A 156 5.13 -16.83 36.09
N ASN A 157 4.76 -16.90 37.37
CA ASN A 157 4.05 -18.03 37.96
C ASN A 157 2.54 -17.89 37.77
N ASN A 158 1.91 -18.98 37.33
CA ASN A 158 0.45 -19.08 37.31
C ASN A 158 -0.07 -19.22 38.75
N VAL A 159 -1.10 -18.44 39.11
CA VAL A 159 -1.74 -18.58 40.43
C VAL A 159 -2.65 -19.82 40.39
N PRO A 160 -2.44 -20.82 41.26
CA PRO A 160 -3.25 -22.04 41.24
C PRO A 160 -4.72 -21.70 41.54
N GLY A 161 -5.61 -22.01 40.59
CA GLY A 161 -7.05 -21.77 40.68
C GLY A 161 -7.59 -20.54 39.93
N ILE A 162 -6.74 -19.72 39.30
CA ILE A 162 -7.17 -18.52 38.55
C ILE A 162 -6.49 -18.48 37.18
N LEU A 163 -7.28 -18.43 36.10
CA LEU A 163 -6.80 -18.25 34.72
C LEU A 163 -7.09 -16.81 34.28
N ILE A 164 -6.04 -16.02 34.03
CA ILE A 164 -6.17 -14.64 33.51
C ILE A 164 -5.83 -14.65 32.02
N LEU A 165 -6.83 -14.37 31.19
CA LEU A 165 -6.71 -14.31 29.74
C LEU A 165 -6.77 -12.85 29.30
N LYS A 166 -5.73 -12.36 28.61
CA LYS A 166 -5.79 -11.07 27.93
C LYS A 166 -6.10 -11.31 26.46
N ILE A 167 -7.20 -10.72 26.01
CA ILE A 167 -7.60 -10.72 24.61
C ILE A 167 -7.02 -9.45 23.99
N ASP A 168 -5.90 -9.58 23.27
CA ASP A 168 -5.23 -8.46 22.58
C ASP A 168 -5.86 -8.17 21.20
N ALA A 169 -7.19 -8.31 21.09
CA ALA A 169 -7.91 -8.07 19.85
C ALA A 169 -9.30 -7.46 20.08
N PRO A 170 -9.73 -6.50 19.24
CA PRO A 170 -11.11 -6.01 19.25
C PRO A 170 -12.08 -7.16 18.96
N ILE A 171 -13.12 -7.27 19.80
CA ILE A 171 -14.11 -8.34 19.71
C ILE A 171 -15.12 -8.00 18.61
N TYR A 172 -15.09 -8.78 17.53
CA TYR A 172 -16.06 -8.72 16.43
C TYR A 172 -16.99 -9.93 16.46
N PHE A 173 -18.18 -9.82 15.84
CA PHE A 173 -19.15 -10.92 15.74
C PHE A 173 -18.55 -12.20 15.14
N ALA A 174 -17.65 -12.07 14.17
CA ALA A 174 -16.94 -13.19 13.55
C ALA A 174 -15.99 -13.95 14.50
N ASN A 175 -15.58 -13.31 15.60
CA ASN A 175 -14.56 -13.82 16.53
C ASN A 175 -15.16 -14.18 17.90
N ALA A 176 -16.41 -13.79 18.15
CA ALA A 176 -17.12 -14.06 19.40
C ALA A 176 -17.34 -15.57 19.62
N SER A 177 -17.54 -16.36 18.56
CA SER A 177 -17.67 -17.82 18.62
C SER A 177 -16.38 -18.50 19.07
N TYR A 178 -15.24 -18.07 18.52
CA TYR A 178 -13.92 -18.64 18.84
C TYR A 178 -13.47 -18.28 20.26
N LEU A 179 -13.75 -17.05 20.71
CA LEU A 179 -13.52 -16.63 22.09
C LEU A 179 -14.40 -17.41 23.07
N ARG A 180 -15.65 -17.72 22.68
CA ARG A 180 -16.55 -18.53 23.52
C ARG A 180 -16.04 -19.95 23.69
N GLU A 181 -15.53 -20.60 22.65
CA GLU A 181 -14.96 -21.96 22.72
C GLU A 181 -13.60 -22.02 23.41
N SER A 182 -12.85 -20.92 23.43
CA SER A 182 -11.53 -20.86 24.10
C SER A 182 -11.64 -20.53 25.60
N CYS A 183 -12.77 -19.97 26.04
CA CYS A 183 -12.98 -19.47 27.39
C CYS A 183 -13.94 -20.33 28.23
N TRP A 184 -14.64 -21.29 27.59
CA TRP A 184 -15.52 -22.29 28.22
C TRP A 184 -14.96 -23.68 27.98
#